data_AF-A0A958FB20-F1
#
_entry.id   AF-A0A958FB20-F1
#
_cell.length_a   1.000
_cell.length_b   1.000
_cell.length_c   1.000
_cell.angle_alpha   90.00
_cell.angle_beta   90.00
_cell.angle_gamma   90.00
#
_symmetry.space_group_name_H-M   'P 1'
#
loop_
_entity.id
_entity.type
_entity.pdbx_description
1 polymer ?
#
loop_
_entity_poly.entity_id
_entity_poly.type
_entity_poly.pdbx_seq_one_letter_code
_entity_poly.pdbx_strand_id
1 'polypeptide(L)' 'MPTLHQWLRSAPFTLSMSAGFFSFFAHCGMVSLLEEEGLFPVQITGASAGALVGACWAAGC' A
#
# COMPACT_ATOMS: atom_id res chain seq x y z
N MET A 1 9.91 17.09 -13.09
CA MET A 1 9.55 15.68 -12.80
C MET A 1 8.25 15.69 -12.03
N PRO A 2 7.27 14.82 -12.34
CA PRO A 2 6.05 14.73 -11.54
C PRO A 2 6.38 14.28 -10.11
N THR A 3 5.59 14.71 -9.14
CA THR A 3 5.69 14.16 -7.77
C THR A 3 5.20 12.71 -7.76
N LEU A 4 5.54 11.94 -6.71
CA LEU A 4 5.04 10.57 -6.57
C LEU A 4 3.50 10.52 -6.60
N HIS A 5 2.85 11.47 -5.93
CA HIS A 5 1.40 11.59 -5.91
C HIS A 5 0.82 11.78 -7.32
N GLN A 6 1.42 12.68 -8.12
CA GLN A 6 0.99 12.89 -9.52
C GLN A 6 1.22 11.65 -10.38
N TRP A 7 2.33 10.94 -10.17
CA TRP A 7 2.64 9.72 -10.90
C TRP A 7 1.65 8.59 -10.59
N LEU A 8 1.31 8.38 -9.31
CA LEU A 8 0.34 7.37 -8.88
C LEU A 8 -1.08 7.65 -9.40
N ARG A 9 -1.47 8.92 -9.57
CA ARG A 9 -2.75 9.29 -10.21
C ARG A 9 -2.78 9.07 -11.71
N SER A 10 -1.61 8.97 -12.37
CA SER A 10 -1.56 8.96 -13.83
C SER A 10 -1.97 7.61 -14.45
N ALA A 11 -1.90 6.52 -13.69
CA ALA A 11 -2.23 5.17 -14.15
C ALA A 11 -2.50 4.21 -12.99
N PRO A 12 -3.20 3.09 -13.22
CA PRO A 12 -3.31 2.01 -12.24
C PRO A 12 -1.95 1.48 -11.78
N PHE A 13 -1.82 1.13 -10.50
CA PHE A 13 -0.56 0.66 -9.92
C PHE A 13 -0.74 -0.54 -8.99
N THR A 14 0.35 -1.29 -8.78
CA THR A 14 0.43 -2.39 -7.80
C THR A 14 1.27 -1.93 -6.61
N LEU A 15 0.79 -2.21 -5.39
CA LEU A 15 1.55 -1.97 -4.17
C LEU A 15 2.23 -3.27 -3.72
N SER A 16 3.56 -3.26 -3.64
CA SER A 16 4.35 -4.40 -3.16
C SER A 16 5.05 -4.07 -1.85
N MET A 17 4.87 -4.94 -0.84
CA MET A 17 5.30 -4.70 0.54
C MET A 17 6.19 -5.84 1.04
N SER A 18 7.40 -5.52 1.48
CA SER A 18 8.37 -6.51 1.95
C SER A 18 8.01 -7.11 3.31
N ALA A 19 8.78 -8.11 3.75
CA ALA A 19 8.80 -8.48 5.16
C ALA A 19 9.37 -7.33 6.00
N GLY A 20 8.89 -7.19 7.25
CA GLY A 20 9.31 -6.10 8.13
C GLY A 20 9.13 -6.34 9.63
N PHE A 21 8.56 -7.48 10.04
CA PHE A 21 8.22 -7.78 11.44
C PHE A 21 7.53 -6.58 12.12
N PHE A 22 8.16 -5.91 13.10
CA PHE A 22 7.61 -4.72 13.76
C PHE A 22 7.49 -3.48 12.87
N SER A 23 8.18 -3.41 11.73
CA SER A 23 7.99 -2.34 10.75
C SER A 23 6.63 -2.41 10.02
N PHE A 24 5.75 -3.36 10.37
CA PHE A 24 4.37 -3.41 9.86
C PHE A 24 3.59 -2.12 10.14
N PHE A 25 3.94 -1.34 11.17
CA PHE A 25 3.30 -0.04 11.40
C PHE A 25 3.53 0.94 10.23
N ALA A 26 4.70 0.90 9.58
CA ALA A 26 4.96 1.72 8.39
C ALA A 26 4.12 1.26 7.20
N HIS A 27 3.88 -0.04 7.09
CA HIS A 27 2.99 -0.63 6.11
C HIS A 27 1.53 -0.17 6.32
N CYS A 28 1.04 -0.18 7.56
CA CYS A 28 -0.29 0.36 7.90
C CYS A 28 -0.40 1.85 7.55
N GLY A 29 0.57 2.67 7.97
CA GLY A 29 0.56 4.10 7.68
C GLY A 29 0.57 4.40 6.17
N MET A 30 1.30 3.62 5.38
CA MET A 30 1.31 3.74 3.92
C MET A 30 -0.08 3.50 3.32
N VAL A 31 -0.76 2.39 3.69
CA VAL A 31 -2.09 2.09 3.14
C VAL A 31 -3.14 3.11 3.59
N SER A 32 -3.11 3.55 4.84
CA SER A 32 -4.03 4.58 5.35
C SER A 32 -3.89 5.91 4.60
N LEU A 33 -2.64 6.37 4.36
CA LEU A 33 -2.43 7.60 3.60
C LEU A 33 -2.88 7.47 2.13
N LEU A 34 -2.64 6.31 1.51
CA LEU A 34 -3.11 6.06 0.15
C LEU A 34 -4.64 6.13 0.06
N GLU A 35 -5.36 5.58 1.04
CA GLU A 35 -6.83 5.69 1.12
C GLU A 35 -7.30 7.14 1.33
N GLU A 36 -6.69 7.88 2.26
CA GLU A 36 -7.01 9.28 2.53
C GLU A 36 -6.87 10.15 1.26
N GLU A 37 -5.86 9.85 0.44
CA GLU A 37 -5.60 10.54 -0.83
C GLU A 37 -6.44 10.00 -2.01
N GLY A 38 -7.27 8.97 -1.79
CA GLY A 38 -8.06 8.32 -2.83
C GLY A 38 -7.24 7.58 -3.88
N LEU A 39 -6.08 7.05 -3.49
CA LEU A 39 -5.14 6.30 -4.32
C LEU A 39 -5.26 4.80 -4.02
N PHE A 40 -6.01 4.08 -4.86
CA PHE A 40 -6.25 2.64 -4.65
C PHE A 40 -5.37 1.79 -5.58
N PRO A 41 -4.45 0.97 -5.04
CA PRO A 41 -3.74 -0.02 -5.83
C PRO A 41 -4.74 -1.03 -6.43
N VAL A 42 -4.53 -1.43 -7.69
CA VAL A 42 -5.36 -2.46 -8.34
C VAL A 42 -4.95 -3.88 -7.96
N GLN A 43 -3.76 -4.03 -7.39
CA GLN A 43 -3.25 -5.29 -6.87
C GLN A 43 -2.32 -4.99 -5.68
N ILE A 44 -2.34 -5.88 -4.69
CA ILE A 44 -1.40 -5.87 -3.58
C ILE A 44 -0.65 -7.18 -3.52
N THR A 45 0.66 -7.10 -3.32
CA THR A 45 1.53 -8.25 -3.08
C THR A 45 2.39 -8.00 -1.86
N GLY A 46 2.75 -9.05 -1.13
CA GLY A 46 3.73 -8.88 -0.06
C GLY A 46 4.22 -10.18 0.55
N ALA A 47 5.10 -10.04 1.53
CA ALA A 47 5.63 -11.15 2.31
C ALA A 47 5.58 -10.86 3.82
N SER A 48 5.30 -11.86 4.65
CA SER A 48 5.25 -11.74 6.12
C SER A 48 4.38 -10.54 6.56
N ALA A 49 4.93 -9.57 7.30
CA ALA A 49 4.25 -8.35 7.72
C ALA A 49 3.54 -7.62 6.57
N GLY A 50 4.19 -7.44 5.41
CA GLY A 50 3.58 -6.79 4.25
C GLY A 50 2.41 -7.59 3.67
N ALA A 51 2.50 -8.92 3.67
CA ALA A 51 1.39 -9.78 3.24
C ALA A 51 0.19 -9.68 4.20
N LEU A 52 0.44 -9.67 5.51
CA LEU A 52 -0.62 -9.56 6.52
C LEU A 52 -1.36 -8.22 6.41
N VAL A 53 -0.62 -7.10 6.37
CA VAL A 53 -1.24 -5.76 6.24
C VAL A 53 -2.00 -5.64 4.92
N GLY A 54 -1.36 -6.04 3.81
CA GLY A 54 -1.98 -5.99 2.49
C GLY A 54 -3.24 -6.84 2.37
N ALA A 55 -3.25 -8.06 2.95
CA ALA A 55 -4.40 -8.94 2.96
C ALA A 55 -5.54 -8.41 3.84
N CYS A 56 -5.24 -7.87 5.03
CA CYS A 56 -6.25 -7.24 5.88
C CYS A 56 -6.91 -6.05 5.17
N TRP A 57 -6.11 -5.15 4.60
CA TRP A 57 -6.61 -4.01 3.86
C TRP A 57 -7.49 -4.43 2.67
N ALA A 58 -7.02 -5.38 1.86
CA ALA A 58 -7.78 -5.90 0.72
C ALA A 58 -9.08 -6.62 1.12
N ALA A 59 -9.15 -7.14 2.36
CA ALA A 59 -10.36 -7.73 2.93
C ALA A 59 -11.35 -6.69 3.50
N GLY A 60 -10.99 -5.40 3.52
CA GLY A 60 -11.82 -4.30 4.03
C GLY A 60 -11.78 -4.14 5.55
N CYS A 61 -10.68 -4.56 6.19
CA CYS A 61 -10.42 -4.34 7.62
C CYS A 61 -10.01 -2.89 7.92
#